data_AF-A0A969YZ47-F1
#
_entry.id   AF-A0A969YZ47-F1
#
_cell.length_a   1.000
_cell.length_b   1.000
_cell.length_c   1.000
_cell.angle_alpha   90.00
_cell.angle_beta   90.00
_cell.angle_gamma   90.00
#
_symmetry.space_group_name_H-M   'P 1'
#
loop_
_entity.id
_entity.type
_entity.pdbx_description
1 polymer ?
#
loop_
_entity_poly.entity_id
_entity_poly.type
_entity_poly.pdbx_seq_one_letter_code
_entity_poly.pdbx_strand_id
1 'polypeptide(L)' 'MHTKHVLENIIQDLDKISKMMCDLASSDEFQVKRTAYLTYHDELINIKDKLSVDIGEVENYESYTGTLDRI' A
#
# COMPACT_ATOMS: atom_id res chain seq x y z
N MET A 1 -6.15 14.55 -8.93
CA MET A 1 -4.93 15.00 -8.18
C MET A 1 -4.96 14.81 -6.65
N HIS A 2 -5.91 15.35 -5.87
CA HIS A 2 -5.91 15.18 -4.40
C HIS A 2 -6.03 13.70 -3.96
N THR A 3 -6.89 12.93 -4.63
CA THR A 3 -7.12 11.51 -4.30
C THR A 3 -5.87 10.65 -4.53
N LYS A 4 -5.17 10.85 -5.66
CA LYS A 4 -3.91 10.17 -5.97
C LYS A 4 -2.86 10.43 -4.89
N HIS A 5 -2.65 11.69 -4.52
CA HIS A 5 -1.68 12.04 -3.49
C HIS A 5 -2.01 11.41 -2.11
N VAL A 6 -3.29 11.33 -1.77
CA VAL A 6 -3.73 10.63 -0.55
C VAL A 6 -3.41 9.13 -0.62
N LEU A 7 -3.67 8.48 -1.76
CA LEU A 7 -3.37 7.05 -1.95
C LEU A 7 -1.86 6.78 -1.90
N GLU A 8 -1.04 7.65 -2.50
CA GLU A 8 0.43 7.58 -2.43
C GLU A 8 0.94 7.70 -0.98
N ASN A 9 0.39 8.63 -0.20
CA ASN A 9 0.76 8.78 1.21
C ASN A 9 0.37 7.54 2.03
N ILE A 10 -0.81 6.97 1.78
CA ILE A 10 -1.25 5.72 2.41
C ILE A 10 -0.28 4.58 2.08
N ILE A 11 0.16 4.45 0.82
CA ILE A 11 1.15 3.43 0.41
C ILE A 11 2.46 3.60 1.20
N GLN A 12 2.96 4.84 1.33
CA GLN A 12 4.18 5.10 2.10
C GLN A 12 4.03 4.75 3.59
N ASP A 13 2.87 5.01 4.18
CA ASP A 13 2.60 4.66 5.57
C ASP A 13 2.47 3.14 5.76
N LEU A 14 1.86 2.43 4.80
CA LEU A 14 1.82 0.97 4.80
C LEU A 14 3.22 0.35 4.74
N ASP A 15 4.14 0.92 3.95
CA ASP A 15 5.53 0.46 3.89
C ASP A 15 6.26 0.65 5.23
N LYS A 16 6.03 1.77 5.92
CA LYS A 16 6.60 1.99 7.27
C LYS A 16 6.09 0.94 8.26
N ILE A 17 4.77 0.68 8.26
CA ILE A 17 4.16 -0.28 9.18
C ILE A 17 4.62 -1.70 8.86
N SER A 18 4.67 -2.07 7.58
CA SER A 18 5.18 -3.37 7.13
C SER A 18 6.60 -3.61 7.61
N LYS A 19 7.49 -2.61 7.47
CA LYS A 19 8.85 -2.68 8.01
C LYS A 19 8.87 -2.88 9.53
N MET A 20 8.04 -2.13 10.27
CA MET A 20 7.94 -2.29 11.73
C MET A 20 7.49 -3.70 12.13
N MET A 21 6.57 -4.32 11.38
CA MET A 21 6.17 -5.71 11.64
C MET A 21 7.34 -6.68 11.45
N CYS A 22 8.15 -6.50 10.41
CA CYS A 22 9.38 -7.28 10.20
C CYS A 22 10.42 -7.08 11.30
N ASP A 23 10.60 -5.84 11.76
CA ASP A 23 11.51 -5.52 12.87
C ASP A 23 11.05 -6.19 14.18
N LEU A 24 9.74 -6.14 14.47
CA LEU A 24 9.14 -6.83 15.61
C LEU A 24 9.26 -8.35 15.51
N ALA A 25 9.06 -8.92 14.31
CA ALA A 25 9.22 -10.35 14.06
C ALA A 25 10.67 -10.84 14.22
N SER A 26 11.64 -9.94 14.07
CA SER A 26 13.07 -10.21 14.20
C SER A 26 13.59 -10.01 15.62
N SER A 27 12.78 -9.43 16.51
CA SER A 27 13.12 -9.23 17.92
C SER A 27 12.92 -10.51 18.72
N ASP A 28 13.94 -10.90 19.49
CA ASP A 28 13.90 -12.07 20.37
C ASP A 28 12.80 -11.97 21.45
N GLU A 29 12.49 -10.75 21.89
CA GLU A 29 11.44 -10.48 22.89
C GLU A 29 10.04 -10.91 22.39
N PHE A 30 9.85 -10.94 21.07
CA PHE A 30 8.55 -11.21 20.46
C PHE A 30 8.49 -12.53 19.68
N GLN A 31 9.43 -13.45 19.91
CA GLN A 31 9.46 -14.78 19.29
C GLN A 31 8.09 -15.50 19.28
N VAL A 32 7.33 -15.42 20.37
CA VAL A 32 5.99 -16.06 20.49
C VAL A 32 4.97 -15.47 19.52
N LYS A 33 5.12 -14.19 19.14
CA LYS A 33 4.22 -13.47 18.23
C LYS A 33 4.79 -13.29 16.82
N ARG A 34 6.01 -13.78 16.57
CA ARG A 34 6.72 -13.67 15.28
C ARG A 34 5.85 -14.04 14.10
N THR A 35 5.16 -15.18 14.18
CA THR A 35 4.27 -15.64 13.10
C THR A 35 3.17 -14.64 12.80
N ALA A 36 2.53 -14.06 13.82
CA ALA A 36 1.48 -13.06 13.63
C ALA A 36 2.02 -11.78 12.97
N TYR A 37 3.20 -11.32 13.38
CA TYR A 37 3.83 -10.14 12.76
C TYR A 37 4.19 -10.39 11.29
N LEU A 38 4.68 -11.58 10.93
CA LEU A 38 4.91 -11.93 9.54
C LEU A 38 3.60 -12.02 8.73
N THR A 39 2.53 -12.58 9.32
CA THR A 39 1.20 -12.56 8.68
C THR A 39 0.72 -11.14 8.42
N TYR A 40 0.82 -10.23 9.40
CA TYR A 40 0.44 -8.83 9.20
C TYR A 40 1.31 -8.13 8.15
N HIS A 41 2.60 -8.41 8.11
CA HIS A 41 3.49 -7.91 7.06
C HIS A 41 3.00 -8.32 5.66
N ASP A 42 2.65 -9.59 5.48
CA ASP A 42 2.18 -10.12 4.19
C ASP A 42 0.81 -9.55 3.81
N GLU A 43 -0.10 -9.39 4.77
CA GLU A 43 -1.39 -8.72 4.56
C GLU A 43 -1.22 -7.26 4.12
N LEU A 44 -0.28 -6.53 4.73
CA LEU A 44 0.03 -5.13 4.37
C LEU A 44 0.61 -5.03 2.95
N ILE A 45 1.46 -5.96 2.53
CA ILE A 45 1.95 -6.04 1.15
C ILE A 45 0.78 -6.26 0.19
N ASN A 46 -0.11 -7.20 0.49
CA ASN A 46 -1.27 -7.49 -0.36
C ASN A 46 -2.20 -6.27 -0.50
N ILE A 47 -2.40 -5.50 0.57
CA ILE A 47 -3.19 -4.25 0.53
C ILE A 47 -2.49 -3.21 -0.36
N LYS A 48 -1.17 -3.05 -0.21
CA LYS A 48 -0.37 -2.12 -1.01
C LYS A 48 -0.45 -2.44 -2.50
N ASP A 49 -0.36 -3.72 -2.86
CA ASP A 49 -0.43 -4.16 -4.26
C ASP A 49 -1.79 -3.82 -4.88
N LYS A 50 -2.88 -4.04 -4.14
CA LYS A 50 -4.25 -3.66 -4.57
C LYS A 50 -4.38 -2.15 -4.76
N LEU A 51 -3.93 -1.35 -3.79
CA LEU A 51 -3.97 0.12 -3.90
C LEU A 51 -3.12 0.63 -5.07
N SER A 52 -2.01 -0.03 -5.37
CA SER A 52 -1.16 0.34 -6.51
C SER A 52 -1.87 0.09 -7.85
N VAL A 53 -2.64 -1.00 -7.95
CA VAL A 53 -3.52 -1.26 -9.10
C VAL A 53 -4.60 -0.18 -9.21
N ASP A 54 -5.28 0.13 -8.10
CA ASP A 54 -6.34 1.16 -8.07
C ASP A 54 -5.81 2.54 -8.52
N ILE A 55 -4.59 2.92 -8.11
CA ILE A 55 -3.93 4.15 -8.59
C ILE A 55 -3.72 4.11 -10.10
N GLY A 56 -3.22 2.99 -10.64
CA GLY A 56 -3.03 2.83 -12.08
C GLY A 56 -4.34 2.92 -12.87
N GLU A 57 -5.44 2.40 -12.31
CA GLU A 57 -6.78 2.55 -12.90
C GLU A 57 -7.27 4.00 -12.88
N VAL A 58 -7.06 4.74 -11.78
CA VAL A 58 -7.39 6.16 -11.69
C VAL A 58 -6.64 6.97 -12.76
N GLU A 59 -5.36 6.68 -13.00
CA GLU A 59 -4.58 7.32 -14.07
C GLU A 59 -5.16 7.04 -15.46
N ASN A 60 -5.61 5.81 -15.73
CA ASN A 60 -6.23 5.43 -16.99
C ASN A 60 -7.60 6.13 -17.19
N TYR A 61 -8.42 6.23 -16.14
CA TYR A 61 -9.70 6.92 -16.20
C TYR A 61 -9.55 8.43 -16.41
N GLU A 62 -8.61 9.10 -15.72
CA GLU A 62 -8.32 10.52 -15.94
C GLU A 62 -7.78 10.77 -17.37
N SER A 63 -6.99 9.84 -17.94
CA SER A 63 -6.51 9.93 -19.33
C SER A 63 -7.65 9.82 -20.35
N TYR A 64 -8.61 8.92 -20.09
CA TYR A 64 -9.75 8.69 -20.98
C TYR A 64 -10.73 9.88 -21.00
N THR A 65 -11.06 10.46 -19.84
CA THR A 65 -11.94 11.63 -19.75
C THR A 65 -11.28 12.89 -20.31
N GLY A 66 -9.99 13.10 -20.07
CA GLY A 66 -9.24 14.21 -20.67
C GLY A 66 -9.11 14.14 -22.20
N THR A 67 -9.23 12.94 -22.78
CA THR A 67 -9.27 12.76 -24.25
C THR A 67 -10.65 13.07 -24.81
N LEU A 68 -11.73 12.74 -24.09
CA LEU A 68 -13.11 13.04 -24.50
C LEU A 68 -13.44 14.53 -24.45
N ASP A 69 -12.91 15.28 -23.48
CA ASP A 69 -13.11 16.75 -23.38
C ASP A 69 -12.40 17.55 -24.50
N ARG A 70 -11.56 16.89 -25.32
CA ARG A 70 -10.84 17.50 -26.45
C ARG A 70 -11.51 17.30 -27.82
N ILE A 71 -12.62 16.56 -27.91
CA ILE A 71 -13.34 16.25 -29.15
C ILE A 71 -14.67 17.01 -29.15
#